data_AF-A0A060C481-F1
#
_entry.id   AF-A0A060C481-F1
#
_cell.length_a   1.000
_cell.length_b   1.000
_cell.length_c   1.000
_cell.angle_alpha   90.00
_cell.angle_beta   90.00
_cell.angle_gamma   90.00
#
_symmetry.space_group_name_H-M   'P 1'
#
loop_
_entity.id
_entity.type
_entity.pdbx_description
1 polymer ?
#
loop_
_entity_poly.entity_id
_entity_poly.type
_entity_poly.pdbx_seq_one_letter_code
_entity_poly.pdbx_strand_id
1 'polypeptide(L)' 'ALLERFHEKARIIQAWGDLSDPEQAGRMIIDCNMNLPLLYWASEQTGDLRFARAAYEHVRQAARYLIREDAST' A
#
# COMPACT_ATOMS: atom_id res chain seq x y z
N ALA A 1 -5.95 -7.63 -9.25
CA ALA A 1 -5.99 -6.16 -9.34
C ALA A 1 -5.24 -5.51 -8.15
N LEU A 2 -4.83 -4.23 -8.23
CA LEU A 2 -3.98 -3.57 -7.21
C LEU A 2 -4.60 -3.57 -5.79
N LEU A 3 -5.92 -3.37 -5.67
CA LEU A 3 -6.61 -3.38 -4.36
C LEU A 3 -6.57 -4.76 -3.69
N GLU A 4 -6.55 -5.86 -4.46
CA GLU A 4 -6.48 -7.23 -3.91
C GLU A 4 -5.16 -7.50 -3.19
N ARG A 5 -4.12 -6.71 -3.45
CA ARG A 5 -2.82 -6.79 -2.76
C ARG A 5 -2.81 -6.07 -1.42
N PHE A 6 -3.91 -5.43 -1.02
CA PHE A 6 -4.02 -4.77 0.28
C PHE A 6 -4.17 -5.80 1.39
N HIS A 7 -3.25 -5.78 2.35
CA HIS A 7 -3.23 -6.66 3.49
C HIS A 7 -3.95 -6.01 4.67
N GLU A 8 -5.15 -6.48 5.04
CA GLU A 8 -6.00 -5.86 6.07
C GLU A 8 -5.34 -5.70 7.46
N LYS A 9 -4.59 -6.72 7.91
CA LYS A 9 -3.89 -6.67 9.21
C LYS A 9 -2.68 -5.73 9.21
N ALA A 10 -1.81 -5.84 8.20
CA ALA A 10 -0.60 -5.03 8.08
C ALA A 10 -0.87 -3.59 7.59
N ARG A 11 -2.04 -3.37 6.96
CA ARG A 11 -2.48 -2.08 6.39
C ARG A 11 -1.53 -1.56 5.30
N ILE A 12 -1.00 -2.47 4.47
CA ILE A 12 -0.08 -2.16 3.36
C ILE A 12 -0.55 -2.82 2.07
N ILE A 13 -0.12 -2.30 0.93
CA ILE A 13 -0.15 -2.97 -0.36
C ILE A 13 1.14 -3.79 -0.48
N GLN A 14 1.01 -5.10 -0.67
CA GLN A 14 2.16 -6.00 -0.79
C GLN A 14 2.87 -5.80 -2.14
N ALA A 15 4.18 -5.57 -2.10
CA ALA A 15 4.98 -5.22 -3.27
C ALA A 15 5.09 -6.38 -4.29
N TRP A 16 5.53 -7.55 -3.84
CA TRP A 16 5.85 -8.69 -4.70
C TRP A 16 5.40 -10.01 -4.07
N GLY A 17 5.49 -11.08 -4.85
CA GLY A 17 5.22 -12.44 -4.39
C GLY A 17 3.73 -12.78 -4.32
N ASP A 18 3.49 -14.06 -4.04
CA ASP A 18 2.19 -14.62 -3.74
C ASP A 18 1.67 -14.04 -2.42
N LEU A 19 0.38 -13.71 -2.36
CA LEU A 19 -0.26 -13.19 -1.15
C LEU A 19 -0.43 -14.28 -0.09
N SER A 20 -0.36 -15.55 -0.49
CA SER A 20 -0.45 -16.72 0.38
C SER A 20 0.92 -17.25 0.83
N ASP A 21 2.01 -16.77 0.25
CA ASP A 21 3.37 -17.15 0.64
C ASP A 21 3.80 -16.40 1.92
N PRO A 22 3.97 -17.10 3.05
CA PRO A 22 4.33 -16.48 4.32
C PRO A 22 5.70 -15.80 4.31
N GLU A 23 6.65 -16.21 3.45
CA GLU A 23 7.99 -15.63 3.41
C GLU A 23 8.02 -14.24 2.76
N GLN A 24 7.07 -13.98 1.87
CA GLN A 24 6.93 -12.72 1.14
C GLN A 24 5.79 -11.85 1.67
N ALA A 25 4.88 -12.44 2.45
CA ALA A 25 3.75 -11.77 3.06
C ALA A 25 4.22 -10.58 3.93
N GLY A 26 3.58 -9.43 3.74
CA GLY A 26 3.82 -8.26 4.57
C GLY A 26 5.01 -7.38 4.15
N ARG A 27 5.66 -7.66 3.01
CA ARG A 27 6.69 -6.78 2.46
C ARG A 27 6.07 -5.63 1.65
N MET A 28 6.44 -4.39 2.00
CA MET A 28 6.25 -3.21 1.16
C MET A 28 7.60 -2.60 0.77
N ILE A 29 7.64 -1.93 -0.38
CA ILE A 29 8.78 -1.13 -0.85
C ILE A 29 8.32 0.31 -1.09
N ILE A 30 9.26 1.25 -1.11
CA ILE A 30 8.94 2.68 -1.25
C ILE A 30 8.21 2.97 -2.58
N ASP A 31 8.54 2.26 -3.65
CA ASP A 31 7.95 2.41 -4.99
C ASP A 31 6.44 2.12 -5.01
N CYS A 32 5.90 1.38 -4.03
CA CYS A 32 4.46 1.17 -3.92
C CYS A 32 3.68 2.48 -3.77
N ASN A 33 4.31 3.54 -3.22
CA ASN A 33 3.71 4.87 -3.11
C ASN A 33 3.38 5.49 -4.48
N MET A 34 4.13 5.15 -5.53
CA MET A 34 3.88 5.63 -6.89
C MET A 34 2.64 5.00 -7.52
N ASN A 35 2.15 3.88 -6.97
CA ASN A 35 0.93 3.21 -7.44
C ASN A 35 -0.33 3.73 -6.75
N LEU A 36 -0.21 4.46 -5.64
CA LEU A 36 -1.36 4.94 -4.86
C LEU A 36 -2.25 5.93 -5.60
N PRO A 37 -1.74 6.85 -6.46
CA PRO A 37 -2.61 7.75 -7.22
C PRO A 37 -3.68 7.02 -8.04
N LEU A 38 -3.39 5.80 -8.53
CA LEU A 38 -4.38 4.98 -9.23
C LEU A 38 -5.58 4.61 -8.35
N LEU A 39 -5.34 4.30 -7.07
CA LEU A 39 -6.40 3.96 -6.12
C LEU A 39 -7.20 5.20 -5.71
N TYR A 40 -6.55 6.34 -5.50
CA TYR A 40 -7.26 7.59 -5.26
C TYR A 40 -8.17 7.94 -6.44
N TRP A 41 -7.64 7.89 -7.66
CA TRP A 41 -8.42 8.11 -8.88
C TRP A 41 -9.59 7.11 -9.00
N ALA A 42 -9.38 5.82 -8.74
CA ALA A 42 -10.44 4.81 -8.80
C ALA A 42 -11.57 5.12 -7.80
N SER A 43 -11.23 5.61 -6.60
CA SER A 43 -12.22 6.06 -5.62
C SER A 43 -13.05 7.24 -6.14
N GLU A 44 -12.41 8.20 -6.83
CA GLU A 44 -13.09 9.37 -7.39
C GLU A 44 -14.03 8.98 -8.55
N GLN A 45 -13.63 8.04 -9.41
CA GLN A 45 -14.44 7.62 -10.56
C GLN A 45 -15.63 6.75 -10.17
N THR A 46 -15.47 5.92 -9.13
CA THR A 46 -16.47 4.89 -8.77
C THR A 46 -17.30 5.26 -7.55
N GLY A 47 -16.82 6.19 -6.72
CA GLY A 47 -17.37 6.46 -5.38
C GLY A 47 -17.01 5.39 -4.33
N ASP A 48 -16.27 4.35 -4.68
CA ASP A 48 -15.87 3.29 -3.75
C ASP A 48 -14.67 3.73 -2.89
N LEU A 49 -14.97 4.13 -1.66
CA LEU A 49 -13.98 4.62 -0.70
C LEU A 49 -12.94 3.58 -0.28
N ARG A 50 -13.13 2.28 -0.58
CA ARG A 50 -12.14 1.24 -0.25
C ARG A 50 -10.79 1.51 -0.93
N PHE A 51 -10.80 2.02 -2.15
CA PHE A 51 -9.57 2.34 -2.87
C PHE A 51 -8.77 3.46 -2.18
N ALA A 52 -9.42 4.60 -1.90
CA ALA A 52 -8.77 5.71 -1.20
C ALA A 52 -8.31 5.33 0.22
N ARG A 53 -9.12 4.53 0.93
CA ARG A 53 -8.74 4.02 2.26
C ARG A 53 -7.50 3.14 2.22
N ALA A 54 -7.41 2.20 1.28
CA ALA A 54 -6.25 1.33 1.14
C ALA A 54 -4.97 2.14 0.83
N ALA A 55 -5.09 3.14 -0.05
CA ALA A 55 -3.99 4.04 -0.37
C ALA A 55 -3.51 4.88 0.83
N TYR A 56 -4.46 5.46 1.55
CA TYR A 56 -4.18 6.27 2.74
C TYR A 56 -3.50 5.47 3.85
N GLU A 57 -4.01 4.27 4.14
CA GLU A 57 -3.41 3.42 5.16
C GLU A 57 -2.00 2.98 4.75
N HIS A 58 -1.77 2.62 3.48
CA HIS A 58 -0.44 2.24 3.01
C HIS A 58 0.58 3.37 3.16
N VAL A 59 0.25 4.59 2.70
CA VAL A 59 1.22 5.71 2.76
C VAL A 59 1.57 6.07 4.21
N ARG A 60 0.64 5.90 5.16
CA ARG A 60 0.92 6.08 6.59
C ARG A 60 1.91 5.06 7.13
N GLN A 61 1.78 3.79 6.73
CA GLN A 61 2.75 2.76 7.11
C GLN A 61 4.11 3.02 6.47
N ALA A 62 4.14 3.39 5.19
CA ALA A 62 5.37 3.73 4.48
C ALA A 62 6.09 4.91 5.17
N ALA A 63 5.38 5.99 5.48
CA ALA A 63 5.95 7.14 6.18
C ALA A 63 6.50 6.76 7.58
N ARG A 64 5.84 5.84 8.28
CA ARG A 64 6.24 5.41 9.63
C ARG A 64 7.48 4.50 9.64
N TYR A 65 7.63 3.63 8.65
CA TYR A 65 8.60 2.53 8.71
C TYR A 65 9.67 2.56 7.60
N LEU A 66 9.44 3.27 6.50
CA LEU A 66 10.41 3.38 5.41
C LEU A 66 11.23 4.67 5.46
N ILE A 67 10.80 5.68 6.22
CA ILE A 67 11.55 6.92 6.41
C ILE A 67 12.36 6.83 7.71
N ARG A 68 13.67 7.02 7.62
CA ARG A 68 14.57 7.07 8.78
C ARG A 68 14.57 8.46 9.40
N GLU A 69 15.09 8.60 10.62
CA GLU A 69 15.13 9.87 11.35
C GLU A 69 15.89 10.99 10.62
N ASP A 70 16.85 10.63 9.76
CA ASP A 70 17.65 11.53 8.92
C ASP A 70 16.98 11.85 7.57
N ALA A 71 15.71 11.49 7.39
CA ALA A 71 14.94 11.61 6.15
C ALA A 71 15.45 10.77 4.97
N SER A 72 16.34 9.79 5.19
CA SER A 72 16.67 8.79 4.18
C SER A 72 15.60 7.68 4.09
N THR A 73 15.57 6.95 2.96
CA THR A 73 14.68 5.80 2.68
C THR A 73 15.43 4.49 2.60
#